data_AF-A0A6C0F4T2-F1
#
_entry.id   AF-A0A6C0F4T2-F1
#
_cell.length_a   1.000
_cell.length_b   1.000
_cell.length_c   1.000
_cell.angle_alpha   90.00
_cell.angle_beta   90.00
_cell.angle_gamma   90.00
#
_symmetry.space_group_name_H-M   'P 1'
#
loop_
_entity.id
_entity.type
_entity.pdbx_description
1 polymer ?
#
loop_
_entity_poly.entity_id
_entity_poly.type
_entity_poly.pdbx_seq_one_letter_code
_entity_poly.pdbx_strand_id
1 'polypeptide(L)'
;MRIFSNEQIIILLFVIISLLIVLRRNKSEGMQDSIAEDGSISSGDGITSKNGQHRLEFGVNGGLKIISMSESDGKVETKWLYNPGTKFVVNPKMKFNEGNLSILNDKDETQWSNGLKFGGTGCKLIMDDDGILKVRNASNVVVWQFPKPSIKKEGMAKVSDYYVTFKSDYDANIKTKRDDLNGKVDTLKRLPDQSNLQRDASTMRFILWVTLASSMAFFLLFGS
;
A
#
# COMPACT_ATOMS: atom_id res chain seq x y z
N MET A 1 52.51 -37.97 -6.38
CA MET A 1 51.87 -36.64 -6.30
C MET A 1 51.56 -36.23 -7.73
N ARG A 2 50.29 -36.30 -8.19
CA ARG A 2 49.95 -35.93 -9.57
C ARG A 2 49.82 -34.40 -9.62
N ILE A 3 50.69 -33.76 -10.39
CA ILE A 3 50.66 -32.32 -10.63
C ILE A 3 49.65 -32.10 -11.77
N PHE A 4 48.55 -31.42 -11.48
CA PHE A 4 47.56 -31.06 -12.49
C PHE A 4 48.18 -30.09 -13.50
N SER A 5 47.89 -30.28 -14.79
CA SER A 5 48.36 -29.34 -15.81
C SER A 5 47.59 -28.02 -15.72
N ASN A 6 48.20 -26.93 -16.21
CA ASN A 6 47.55 -25.62 -16.23
C ASN A 6 46.19 -25.64 -16.95
N GLU A 7 46.04 -26.46 -17.99
CA GLU A 7 44.77 -26.67 -18.71
C GLU A 7 43.69 -27.32 -17.83
N GLN A 8 44.06 -28.31 -17.02
CA GLN A 8 43.14 -28.96 -16.08
C GLN A 8 42.66 -27.99 -14.99
N ILE A 9 43.54 -27.09 -14.54
CA ILE A 9 43.18 -26.05 -13.56
C ILE A 9 42.21 -25.04 -14.17
N ILE A 10 42.44 -24.60 -15.42
CA ILE A 10 41.54 -23.65 -16.11
C ILE A 10 40.16 -24.27 -16.33
N ILE A 11 40.08 -25.52 -16.76
CA ILE A 11 38.81 -26.23 -16.95
C ILE A 11 38.08 -26.40 -15.61
N LEU A 12 38.78 -26.78 -14.55
CA LEU A 12 38.19 -26.91 -13.21
C LEU A 12 37.62 -25.57 -12.72
N LEU A 13 38.37 -24.48 -12.92
CA LEU A 13 37.92 -23.13 -12.54
C LEU A 13 36.68 -22.71 -13.32
N PHE A 14 36.63 -23.01 -14.62
CA PHE A 14 35.49 -22.72 -15.47
C PHE A 14 34.25 -23.52 -15.05
N VAL A 15 34.42 -24.80 -14.69
CA VAL A 15 33.33 -25.64 -14.16
C VAL A 15 32.83 -25.12 -12.82
N ILE A 16 33.72 -24.73 -11.90
CA ILE A 16 33.34 -24.17 -10.60
C ILE A 16 32.61 -22.83 -10.79
N ILE A 17 33.12 -21.93 -11.63
CA ILE A 17 32.47 -20.64 -11.93
C ILE A 17 31.11 -20.86 -12.59
N SER A 18 31.02 -21.77 -13.55
CA SER A 18 29.74 -22.12 -14.19
C SER A 18 28.75 -22.71 -13.20
N LEU A 19 29.20 -23.58 -12.29
CA LEU A 19 28.39 -24.14 -11.22
C LEU A 19 27.93 -23.04 -10.25
N LEU A 20 28.81 -22.10 -9.88
CA LEU A 20 28.46 -20.95 -9.04
C LEU A 20 27.46 -20.01 -9.74
N ILE A 21 27.61 -19.78 -11.05
CA ILE A 21 26.66 -18.98 -11.83
C ILE A 21 25.30 -19.68 -11.89
N VAL A 22 25.24 -21.00 -12.13
CA VAL A 22 23.98 -21.75 -12.15
C VAL A 22 23.32 -21.80 -10.77
N LEU A 23 24.09 -22.01 -9.71
CA LEU A 23 23.59 -21.97 -8.32
C LEU A 23 23.08 -20.57 -7.94
N ARG A 24 23.70 -19.51 -8.46
CA ARG A 24 23.28 -18.12 -8.22
C ARG A 24 22.09 -17.71 -9.10
N ARG A 25 22.00 -18.24 -10.33
CA ARG A 25 20.96 -17.90 -11.31
C ARG A 25 19.58 -18.47 -10.95
N ASN A 26 19.53 -19.58 -10.23
CA ASN A 26 18.27 -20.19 -9.78
C ASN A 26 17.51 -19.40 -8.69
N LYS A 27 18.05 -18.29 -8.18
CA LYS A 27 17.44 -17.57 -7.05
C LYS A 27 16.62 -16.33 -7.42
N SER A 28 16.65 -15.83 -8.67
CA SER A 28 16.09 -14.49 -8.96
C SER A 28 15.48 -14.25 -10.35
N GLU A 29 15.62 -15.14 -11.33
CA GLU A 29 15.09 -14.89 -12.68
C GLU A 29 13.74 -15.60 -12.87
N GLY A 30 12.63 -14.87 -12.69
CA GLY A 30 11.28 -15.31 -13.07
C GLY A 30 10.22 -15.30 -11.97
N MET A 31 10.57 -14.99 -10.73
CA MET A 31 9.59 -14.84 -9.65
C MET A 31 9.06 -13.41 -9.62
N GLN A 32 7.78 -13.24 -9.94
CA GLN A 32 7.07 -11.99 -9.72
C GLN A 32 6.90 -11.80 -8.21
N ASP A 33 7.54 -10.76 -7.66
CA ASP A 33 7.49 -10.38 -6.24
C ASP A 33 6.35 -9.42 -5.94
N SER A 34 5.71 -8.90 -6.99
CA SER A 34 4.78 -7.80 -6.88
C SER A 34 3.69 -7.81 -7.94
N ILE A 35 2.53 -7.32 -7.54
CA ILE A 35 1.37 -7.14 -8.41
C ILE A 35 1.05 -5.66 -8.48
N ALA A 36 0.96 -5.17 -9.72
CA ALA A 36 0.48 -3.82 -10.00
C ALA A 36 -1.03 -3.74 -9.77
N GLU A 37 -1.54 -2.51 -9.68
CA GLU A 37 -2.97 -2.25 -9.66
C GLU A 37 -3.72 -2.95 -10.79
N ASP A 38 -4.98 -3.31 -10.51
CA ASP A 38 -5.86 -4.14 -11.35
C ASP A 38 -5.36 -5.56 -11.62
N GLY A 39 -4.26 -5.95 -10.99
CA GLY A 39 -3.78 -7.31 -11.06
C GLY A 39 -4.72 -8.31 -10.37
N SER A 40 -4.75 -9.51 -10.94
CA SER A 40 -5.43 -10.66 -10.35
C SER A 40 -4.47 -11.84 -10.29
N ILE A 41 -4.67 -12.69 -9.30
CA ILE A 41 -3.99 -13.99 -9.21
C ILE A 41 -5.05 -15.07 -9.35
N SER A 42 -4.76 -16.05 -10.20
CA SER A 42 -5.58 -17.24 -10.36
C SER A 42 -5.40 -18.18 -9.18
N SER A 43 -6.43 -18.94 -8.85
CA SER A 43 -6.34 -20.02 -7.86
C SER A 43 -5.18 -20.97 -8.21
N GLY A 44 -4.27 -21.21 -7.25
CA GLY A 44 -3.05 -22.01 -7.41
C GLY A 44 -1.77 -21.19 -7.62
N ASP A 45 -1.91 -19.90 -7.95
CA ASP A 45 -0.78 -19.00 -8.20
C ASP A 45 -0.39 -18.17 -6.98
N GLY A 46 0.63 -17.34 -7.14
CA GLY A 46 1.18 -16.53 -6.08
C GLY A 46 2.29 -15.60 -6.53
N ILE A 47 2.77 -14.78 -5.60
CA ILE A 47 3.98 -13.96 -5.76
C ILE A 47 5.03 -14.41 -4.76
N THR A 48 6.30 -14.37 -5.16
CA THR A 48 7.42 -14.84 -4.34
C THR A 48 8.44 -13.72 -4.17
N SER A 49 8.94 -13.53 -2.96
CA SER A 49 9.99 -12.57 -2.64
C SER A 49 11.22 -12.82 -3.50
N LYS A 50 12.03 -11.76 -3.71
CA LYS A 50 13.21 -11.82 -4.58
C LYS A 50 14.26 -12.81 -4.08
N ASN A 51 14.34 -13.00 -2.78
CA ASN A 51 15.23 -14.00 -2.17
C ASN A 51 14.70 -15.45 -2.28
N GLY A 52 13.47 -15.65 -2.77
CA GLY A 52 12.84 -16.96 -2.93
C GLY A 52 12.32 -17.60 -1.64
N GLN A 53 12.45 -16.94 -0.48
CA GLN A 53 12.14 -17.53 0.82
C GLN A 53 10.69 -17.35 1.25
N HIS A 54 9.97 -16.37 0.70
CA HIS A 54 8.61 -16.05 1.11
C HIS A 54 7.67 -16.01 -0.09
N ARG A 55 6.55 -16.70 0.01
CA ARG A 55 5.56 -16.77 -1.06
C ARG A 55 4.17 -16.46 -0.53
N LEU A 56 3.50 -15.49 -1.14
CA LEU A 56 2.05 -15.36 -1.03
C LEU A 56 1.42 -16.42 -1.95
N GLU A 57 0.62 -17.30 -1.39
CA GLU A 57 -0.08 -18.36 -2.13
C GLU A 57 -1.59 -18.17 -2.02
N PHE A 58 -2.25 -18.18 -3.17
CA PHE A 58 -3.71 -18.18 -3.27
C PHE A 58 -4.19 -19.59 -3.63
N GLY A 59 -4.81 -20.27 -2.67
CA GLY A 59 -5.24 -21.66 -2.81
C GLY A 59 -6.55 -21.81 -3.57
N VAL A 60 -6.72 -22.96 -4.23
CA VAL A 60 -7.95 -23.34 -4.96
C VAL A 60 -9.21 -23.41 -4.09
N ASN A 61 -9.04 -23.48 -2.77
CA ASN A 61 -10.13 -23.43 -1.79
C ASN A 61 -10.53 -22.00 -1.39
N GLY A 62 -9.86 -20.99 -1.94
CA GLY A 62 -10.02 -19.58 -1.60
C GLY A 62 -9.16 -19.12 -0.42
N GLY A 63 -8.27 -19.98 0.07
CA GLY A 63 -7.33 -19.62 1.13
C GLY A 63 -6.24 -18.67 0.64
N LEU A 64 -5.84 -17.74 1.49
CA LEU A 64 -4.72 -16.83 1.21
C LEU A 64 -3.73 -16.89 2.39
N LYS A 65 -2.48 -17.25 2.09
CA LYS A 65 -1.45 -17.48 3.10
C LYS A 65 -0.08 -17.06 2.60
N ILE A 66 0.81 -16.72 3.53
CA ILE A 66 2.24 -16.59 3.27
C ILE A 66 2.93 -17.86 3.75
N ILE A 67 3.70 -18.47 2.87
CA ILE A 67 4.61 -19.57 3.17
C ILE A 67 6.01 -18.99 3.26
N SER A 68 6.70 -19.25 4.36
CA SER A 68 8.11 -18.87 4.55
C SER A 68 8.95 -20.12 4.70
N MET A 69 10.03 -20.22 3.94
CA MET A 69 10.98 -21.32 3.99
C MET A 69 12.29 -20.82 4.60
N SER A 70 12.68 -21.43 5.72
CA SER A 70 13.94 -21.14 6.39
C SER A 70 15.10 -21.81 5.66
N GLU A 71 16.10 -21.04 5.24
CA GLU A 71 17.28 -21.57 4.54
C GLU A 71 18.14 -22.47 5.43
N SER A 72 18.18 -22.23 6.74
CA SER A 72 19.11 -22.92 7.64
C SER A 72 18.67 -24.33 8.03
N ASP A 73 17.36 -24.57 8.10
CA ASP A 73 16.80 -25.83 8.60
C ASP A 73 15.65 -26.39 7.73
N GLY A 74 15.35 -25.76 6.60
CA GLY A 74 14.28 -26.16 5.68
C GLY A 74 12.88 -26.07 6.28
N LYS A 75 12.72 -25.47 7.46
CA LYS A 75 11.41 -25.34 8.09
C LYS A 75 10.50 -24.45 7.27
N VAL A 76 9.26 -24.89 7.17
CA VAL A 76 8.19 -24.15 6.49
C VAL A 76 7.26 -23.56 7.55
N GLU A 77 7.19 -22.23 7.59
CA GLU A 77 6.22 -21.48 8.39
C GLU A 77 5.05 -21.03 7.50
N THR A 78 3.82 -21.14 7.99
CA THR A 78 2.63 -20.67 7.26
C THR A 78 1.89 -19.63 8.09
N LYS A 79 1.60 -18.47 7.49
CA LYS A 79 0.80 -17.39 8.09
C LYS A 79 -0.44 -17.14 7.25
N TRP A 80 -1.61 -17.40 7.82
CA TRP A 80 -2.89 -17.21 7.13
C TRP A 80 -3.30 -15.74 7.14
N LEU A 81 -3.56 -15.18 5.96
CA LEU A 81 -4.28 -13.91 5.80
C LEU A 81 -5.79 -14.16 5.86
N TYR A 82 -6.23 -15.21 5.15
CA TYR A 82 -7.61 -15.68 5.15
C TYR A 82 -7.64 -17.21 5.05
N ASN A 83 -8.27 -17.84 6.04
CA ASN A 83 -8.50 -19.28 6.05
C ASN A 83 -10.01 -19.57 5.93
N PRO A 84 -10.48 -20.13 4.81
CA PRO A 84 -11.89 -20.48 4.61
C PRO A 84 -12.35 -21.65 5.51
N GLY A 85 -11.43 -22.35 6.17
CA GLY A 85 -11.74 -23.53 6.99
C GLY A 85 -12.38 -24.62 6.14
N THR A 86 -13.54 -25.10 6.57
CA THR A 86 -14.34 -26.10 5.83
C THR A 86 -15.28 -25.50 4.79
N LYS A 87 -15.42 -24.17 4.73
CA LYS A 87 -16.32 -23.47 3.79
C LYS A 87 -15.51 -22.91 2.63
N PHE A 88 -15.15 -23.78 1.68
CA PHE A 88 -14.39 -23.36 0.52
C PHE A 88 -15.13 -22.32 -0.30
N VAL A 89 -14.38 -21.36 -0.84
CA VAL A 89 -14.92 -20.40 -1.79
C VAL A 89 -14.98 -21.07 -3.17
N VAL A 90 -16.15 -21.08 -3.79
CA VAL A 90 -16.35 -21.66 -5.12
C VAL A 90 -15.75 -20.73 -6.18
N ASN A 91 -14.89 -21.27 -7.05
CA ASN A 91 -14.11 -20.56 -8.07
C ASN A 91 -13.52 -19.23 -7.57
N PRO A 92 -12.63 -19.28 -6.57
CA PRO A 92 -12.15 -18.08 -5.91
C PRO A 92 -11.26 -17.25 -6.83
N LYS A 93 -11.45 -15.93 -6.80
CA LYS A 93 -10.62 -14.95 -7.51
C LYS A 93 -9.95 -14.01 -6.51
N MET A 94 -8.65 -13.79 -6.64
CA MET A 94 -7.95 -12.76 -5.89
C MET A 94 -7.87 -11.50 -6.75
N LYS A 95 -8.40 -10.38 -6.26
CA LYS A 95 -8.37 -9.09 -6.94
C LYS A 95 -7.60 -8.07 -6.11
N PHE A 96 -6.70 -7.33 -6.75
CA PHE A 96 -5.98 -6.21 -6.15
C PHE A 96 -6.30 -4.93 -6.91
N ASN A 97 -7.01 -4.00 -6.28
CA ASN A 97 -7.40 -2.72 -6.89
C ASN A 97 -7.42 -1.60 -5.85
N GLU A 98 -6.89 -0.41 -6.19
CA GLU A 98 -6.83 0.78 -5.32
C GLU A 98 -6.23 0.50 -3.93
N GLY A 99 -5.30 -0.47 -3.86
CA GLY A 99 -4.67 -0.94 -2.63
C GLY A 99 -5.51 -1.92 -1.80
N ASN A 100 -6.75 -2.16 -2.19
CA ASN A 100 -7.61 -3.16 -1.58
C ASN A 100 -7.28 -4.55 -2.17
N LEU A 101 -6.95 -5.48 -1.30
CA LEU A 101 -6.72 -6.88 -1.64
C LEU A 101 -7.93 -7.69 -1.20
N SER A 102 -8.63 -8.29 -2.16
CA SER A 102 -9.91 -8.97 -1.94
C SER A 102 -9.92 -10.38 -2.52
N ILE A 103 -10.67 -11.27 -1.85
CA ILE A 103 -11.01 -12.60 -2.34
C ILE A 103 -12.50 -12.60 -2.65
N LEU A 104 -12.82 -12.92 -3.90
CA LEU A 104 -14.18 -12.95 -4.42
C LEU A 104 -14.59 -14.40 -4.72
N ASN A 105 -15.89 -14.68 -4.68
CA ASN A 105 -16.44 -15.92 -5.22
C ASN A 105 -16.75 -15.80 -6.73
N ASP A 106 -17.35 -16.84 -7.29
CA ASP A 106 -17.80 -16.92 -8.69
C ASP A 106 -18.80 -15.82 -9.10
N LYS A 107 -19.56 -15.29 -8.14
CA LYS A 107 -20.52 -14.19 -8.33
C LYS A 107 -19.92 -12.79 -8.06
N ASP A 108 -18.60 -12.71 -7.94
CA ASP A 108 -17.86 -11.50 -7.59
C ASP A 108 -18.24 -10.89 -6.21
N GLU A 109 -18.81 -11.70 -5.31
CA GLU A 109 -19.12 -11.32 -3.94
C GLU A 109 -17.85 -11.44 -3.07
N THR A 110 -17.55 -10.38 -2.30
CA THR A 110 -16.37 -10.34 -1.44
C THR A 110 -16.51 -11.29 -0.25
N GLN A 111 -15.64 -12.30 -0.19
CA GLN A 111 -15.53 -13.25 0.92
C GLN A 111 -14.56 -12.75 1.99
N TRP A 112 -13.52 -12.02 1.58
CA TRP A 112 -12.55 -11.41 2.46
C TRP A 112 -11.89 -10.20 1.78
N SER A 113 -11.46 -9.23 2.59
CA SER A 113 -10.58 -8.15 2.13
C SER A 113 -9.58 -7.73 3.21
N ASN A 114 -8.51 -7.06 2.81
CA ASN A 114 -7.52 -6.49 3.73
C ASN A 114 -8.07 -5.27 4.53
N GLY A 115 -9.27 -4.79 4.19
CA GLY A 115 -9.96 -3.69 4.86
C GLY A 115 -9.40 -2.30 4.55
N LEU A 116 -8.48 -2.17 3.59
CA LEU A 116 -7.93 -0.89 3.20
C LEU A 116 -8.97 -0.13 2.36
N LYS A 117 -9.55 0.94 2.93
CA LYS A 117 -10.59 1.73 2.25
C LYS A 117 -10.05 2.72 1.22
N PHE A 118 -8.80 3.16 1.37
CA PHE A 118 -8.18 4.18 0.51
C PHE A 118 -6.67 3.95 0.40
N GLY A 119 -6.23 3.17 -0.60
CA GLY A 119 -4.83 3.16 -1.05
C GLY A 119 -4.56 4.22 -2.13
N GLY A 120 -5.59 4.55 -2.91
CA GLY A 120 -5.49 5.40 -4.11
C GLY A 120 -5.00 4.59 -5.32
N THR A 121 -5.02 5.23 -6.50
CA THR A 121 -4.51 4.62 -7.71
C THR A 121 -2.98 4.49 -7.70
N GLY A 122 -2.44 3.59 -8.51
CA GLY A 122 -1.02 3.27 -8.63
C GLY A 122 -0.48 2.41 -7.48
N CYS A 123 -1.35 1.73 -6.73
CA CYS A 123 -0.91 0.84 -5.65
C CYS A 123 -0.18 -0.40 -6.18
N LYS A 124 0.71 -0.95 -5.34
CA LYS A 124 1.41 -2.22 -5.59
C LYS A 124 1.34 -3.12 -4.36
N LEU A 125 1.01 -4.38 -4.58
CA LEU A 125 1.16 -5.45 -3.59
C LEU A 125 2.54 -6.07 -3.77
N ILE A 126 3.32 -6.20 -2.69
CA ILE A 126 4.72 -6.64 -2.74
C ILE A 126 4.97 -7.68 -1.65
N MET A 127 5.52 -8.83 -2.02
CA MET A 127 6.06 -9.83 -1.11
C MET A 127 7.54 -9.51 -0.87
N ASP A 128 7.84 -8.88 0.27
CA ASP A 128 9.20 -8.43 0.58
C ASP A 128 10.09 -9.57 1.11
N ASP A 129 11.41 -9.39 1.01
CA ASP A 129 12.42 -10.38 1.43
C ASP A 129 12.42 -10.63 2.93
N ASP A 130 11.85 -9.72 3.73
CA ASP A 130 11.67 -9.85 5.18
C ASP A 130 10.46 -10.72 5.58
N GLY A 131 9.74 -11.30 4.61
CA GLY A 131 8.53 -12.08 4.87
C GLY A 131 7.30 -11.23 5.22
N ILE A 132 7.35 -9.94 4.89
CA ILE A 132 6.24 -8.99 5.09
C ILE A 132 5.59 -8.71 3.74
N LEU A 133 4.29 -8.98 3.64
CA LEU A 133 3.47 -8.56 2.52
C LEU A 133 3.07 -7.10 2.70
N LYS A 134 3.36 -6.23 1.73
CA LYS A 134 3.14 -4.78 1.81
C LYS A 134 2.24 -4.32 0.67
N VAL A 135 1.37 -3.36 0.96
CA VAL A 135 0.75 -2.51 -0.06
C VAL A 135 1.43 -1.15 -0.01
N ARG A 136 1.98 -0.73 -1.14
CA ARG A 136 2.54 0.61 -1.32
C ARG A 136 1.68 1.42 -2.26
N ASN A 137 1.44 2.69 -1.95
CA ASN A 137 0.76 3.61 -2.86
C ASN A 137 1.71 4.11 -3.96
N ALA A 138 1.19 4.96 -4.86
CA ALA A 138 1.98 5.56 -5.96
C ALA A 138 3.21 6.35 -5.48
N SER A 139 3.15 6.94 -4.27
CA SER A 139 4.28 7.63 -3.63
C SER A 139 5.25 6.69 -2.90
N ASN A 140 5.12 5.37 -3.11
CA ASN A 140 5.94 4.32 -2.52
C ASN A 140 5.84 4.21 -0.98
N VAL A 141 4.80 4.80 -0.38
CA VAL A 141 4.51 4.76 1.06
C VAL A 141 3.74 3.47 1.38
N VAL A 142 4.15 2.76 2.43
CA VAL A 142 3.43 1.58 2.92
C VAL A 142 2.12 2.01 3.56
N VAL A 143 0.99 1.62 2.96
CA VAL A 143 -0.37 1.95 3.45
C VAL A 143 -1.04 0.76 4.14
N TRP A 144 -0.53 -0.45 3.91
CA TRP A 144 -0.94 -1.66 4.60
C TRP A 144 0.18 -2.69 4.63
N GLN A 145 0.23 -3.53 5.67
CA GLN A 145 1.18 -4.64 5.74
C GLN A 145 0.64 -5.82 6.55
N PHE A 146 1.15 -7.01 6.23
CA PHE A 146 0.92 -8.25 6.97
C PHE A 146 2.22 -9.08 7.10
N PRO A 147 2.53 -9.65 8.28
CA PRO A 147 1.80 -9.49 9.53
C PRO A 147 1.84 -8.03 10.02
N LYS A 148 0.85 -7.65 10.82
CA LYS A 148 0.88 -6.34 11.48
C LYS A 148 2.11 -6.28 12.38
N PRO A 149 2.80 -5.14 12.46
CA PRO A 149 4.00 -5.02 13.28
C PRO A 149 3.62 -5.32 14.73
N SER A 150 4.26 -6.34 15.30
CA SER A 150 4.08 -6.72 16.70
C SER A 150 4.94 -5.78 17.55
N ILE A 151 4.30 -4.84 18.23
CA ILE A 151 4.95 -4.11 19.32
C ILE A 151 5.09 -5.12 20.47
N LYS A 152 6.33 -5.57 20.74
CA LYS A 152 6.60 -6.45 21.89
C LYS A 152 6.12 -5.76 23.17
N LYS A 153 5.26 -6.44 23.96
CA LYS A 153 4.69 -5.91 25.22
C LYS A 153 5.77 -5.48 26.24
N GLU A 154 6.98 -6.00 26.15
CA GLU A 154 8.13 -5.58 26.96
C GLU A 154 8.47 -4.08 26.81
N GLY A 155 8.12 -3.47 25.68
CA GLY A 155 8.20 -2.02 25.49
C GLY A 155 6.97 -1.25 25.98
N MET A 156 5.80 -1.89 26.12
CA MET A 156 4.56 -1.19 26.48
C MET A 156 4.50 -0.73 27.94
N ALA A 157 5.19 -1.42 28.85
CA ALA A 157 5.37 -0.92 30.22
C ALA A 157 6.09 0.45 30.23
N LYS A 158 7.03 0.69 29.29
CA LYS A 158 7.68 2.00 29.13
C LYS A 158 6.87 2.98 28.27
N VAL A 159 5.98 2.50 27.39
CA VAL A 159 5.09 3.36 26.58
C VAL A 159 3.99 3.98 27.44
N SER A 160 3.54 3.32 28.51
CA SER A 160 2.67 3.93 29.53
C SER A 160 3.31 5.19 30.11
N ASP A 161 4.54 5.06 30.60
CA ASP A 161 5.27 6.19 31.19
C ASP A 161 5.59 7.24 30.11
N TYR A 162 6.01 6.81 28.91
CA TYR A 162 6.31 7.72 27.81
C TYR A 162 5.07 8.46 27.27
N TYR A 163 3.87 7.85 27.24
CA TYR A 163 2.64 8.54 26.88
C TYR A 163 2.22 9.53 27.94
N VAL A 164 2.38 9.20 29.22
CA VAL A 164 2.05 10.10 30.33
C VAL A 164 3.01 11.29 30.35
N THR A 165 4.32 11.06 30.20
CA THR A 165 5.32 12.14 30.14
C THR A 165 5.18 12.96 28.86
N PHE A 166 5.03 12.32 27.68
CA PHE A 166 4.83 13.04 26.42
C PHE A 166 3.52 13.84 26.43
N LYS A 167 2.42 13.29 26.94
CA LYS A 167 1.16 14.02 27.05
C LYS A 167 1.27 15.18 28.06
N SER A 168 1.97 14.99 29.17
CA SER A 168 2.25 16.05 30.15
C SER A 168 3.08 17.17 29.53
N ASP A 169 4.16 16.84 28.83
CA ASP A 169 5.04 17.82 28.18
C ASP A 169 4.35 18.49 26.98
N TYR A 170 3.54 17.75 26.23
CA TYR A 170 2.71 18.27 25.14
C TYR A 170 1.64 19.25 25.68
N ASP A 171 0.93 18.87 26.73
CA ASP A 171 -0.11 19.70 27.36
C ASP A 171 0.51 20.92 28.08
N ALA A 172 1.74 20.81 28.59
CA ALA A 172 2.47 21.91 29.26
C ALA A 172 3.12 22.90 28.29
N ASN A 173 3.60 22.45 27.13
CA ASN A 173 4.35 23.29 26.18
C ASN A 173 3.50 23.85 25.02
N ILE A 174 2.27 23.37 24.85
CA ILE A 174 1.37 23.94 23.85
C ILE A 174 0.59 25.12 24.43
N LYS A 175 0.90 26.32 23.93
CA LYS A 175 0.24 27.58 24.31
C LYS A 175 -1.27 27.61 24.08
N THR A 176 -1.80 26.77 23.18
CA THR A 176 -3.23 26.73 22.84
C THR A 176 -3.75 25.32 23.00
N LYS A 177 -4.53 25.06 24.05
CA LYS A 177 -5.07 23.73 24.33
C LYS A 177 -5.89 23.22 23.15
N ARG A 178 -5.86 21.91 22.93
CA ARG A 178 -6.60 21.25 21.83
C ARG A 178 -8.09 21.55 21.88
N ASP A 179 -8.65 21.72 23.07
CA ASP A 179 -10.05 22.05 23.28
C ASP A 179 -10.40 23.46 22.77
N ASP A 180 -9.50 24.43 22.91
CA ASP A 180 -9.67 25.77 22.33
C ASP A 180 -9.64 25.74 20.80
N LEU A 181 -8.83 24.85 20.22
CA LEU A 181 -8.80 24.66 18.76
C LEU A 181 -10.08 23.98 18.26
N ASN A 182 -10.61 23.00 19.00
CA ASN A 182 -11.88 22.36 18.67
C ASN A 182 -13.04 23.37 18.71
N GLY A 183 -13.07 24.25 19.71
CA GLY A 183 -14.06 25.35 19.78
C GLY A 183 -13.96 26.32 18.60
N LYS A 184 -12.74 26.64 18.14
CA LYS A 184 -12.52 27.45 16.93
C LYS A 184 -12.97 26.73 15.65
N VAL A 185 -12.72 25.43 15.54
CA VAL A 185 -13.18 24.61 14.41
C VAL A 185 -14.70 24.57 14.34
N ASP A 186 -15.38 24.44 15.47
CA ASP A 186 -16.85 24.46 15.50
C ASP A 186 -17.42 25.85 15.20
N THR A 187 -16.69 26.91 15.55
CA THR A 187 -17.03 28.29 15.13
C THR A 187 -16.87 28.45 13.61
N LEU A 188 -15.82 27.89 13.01
CA LEU A 188 -15.60 27.91 11.56
C LEU A 188 -16.68 27.12 10.80
N LYS A 189 -17.17 26.01 11.34
CA LYS A 189 -18.29 25.24 10.77
C LYS A 189 -19.62 25.97 10.83
N ARG A 190 -19.76 26.94 11.75
CA ARG A 190 -20.96 27.79 11.90
C ARG A 190 -20.88 29.08 11.09
N LEU A 191 -19.75 29.37 10.45
CA LEU A 191 -19.69 30.47 9.52
C LEU A 191 -20.61 30.16 8.33
N PRO A 192 -21.35 31.17 7.83
CA PRO A 192 -22.20 31.00 6.66
C PRO A 192 -21.34 30.54 5.48
N ASP A 193 -21.86 29.55 4.77
CA ASP A 193 -21.19 28.92 3.64
C ASP A 193 -20.73 29.98 2.61
N GLN A 194 -19.45 29.96 2.26
CA GLN A 194 -18.81 30.91 1.34
C GLN A 194 -19.39 30.83 -0.08
N SER A 195 -20.22 29.82 -0.34
CA SER A 195 -21.01 29.68 -1.58
C SER A 195 -21.91 30.89 -1.86
N ASN A 196 -22.47 31.54 -0.83
CA ASN A 196 -23.28 32.75 -1.00
C ASN A 196 -22.44 33.97 -1.43
N LEU A 197 -21.22 34.10 -0.89
CA LEU A 197 -20.29 35.17 -1.29
C LEU A 197 -19.82 35.02 -2.75
N GLN A 198 -19.64 33.79 -3.23
CA GLN A 198 -19.35 33.53 -4.65
C GLN A 198 -20.55 33.83 -5.56
N ARG A 199 -21.77 33.51 -5.10
CA ARG A 199 -23.00 33.83 -5.83
C ARG A 199 -23.19 35.34 -5.97
N ASP A 200 -22.93 36.10 -4.91
CA ASP A 200 -23.00 37.56 -4.93
C ASP A 200 -21.90 38.18 -5.80
N ALA A 201 -20.67 37.64 -5.76
CA ALA A 201 -19.58 38.07 -6.63
C ALA A 201 -19.88 37.82 -8.12
N SER A 202 -20.52 36.70 -8.46
CA SER A 202 -20.93 36.42 -9.85
C SER A 202 -22.01 37.39 -10.34
N THR A 203 -22.97 37.73 -9.48
CA THR A 203 -24.05 38.69 -9.77
C THR A 203 -23.48 40.09 -9.97
N MET A 204 -22.54 40.50 -9.12
CA MET A 204 -21.90 41.81 -9.21
C MET A 204 -21.05 41.95 -10.48
N ARG A 205 -20.33 40.89 -10.88
CA ARG A 205 -19.60 40.85 -12.16
C ARG A 205 -20.53 40.99 -13.35
N PHE A 206 -21.68 40.31 -13.33
CA PHE A 206 -22.66 40.41 -14.41
C PHE A 206 -23.21 41.84 -14.56
N ILE A 207 -23.57 42.49 -13.44
CA ILE A 207 -24.04 43.89 -13.44
C ILE A 207 -22.97 44.84 -14.01
N LEU A 208 -21.71 44.65 -13.63
CA LEU A 208 -20.57 45.43 -14.14
C LEU A 208 -20.38 45.25 -15.66
N TRP A 209 -20.48 44.03 -16.17
CA TRP A 209 -20.40 43.77 -17.61
C TRP A 209 -21.54 44.43 -18.39
N VAL A 210 -22.77 44.35 -17.88
CA VAL A 210 -23.94 44.96 -18.54
C VAL A 210 -23.84 46.48 -18.54
N THR A 211 -23.39 47.10 -17.45
CA THR A 211 -23.21 48.55 -17.37
C THR A 211 -22.09 49.04 -18.29
N LEU A 212 -20.95 48.33 -18.33
CA LEU A 212 -19.84 48.69 -19.23
C LEU A 212 -20.24 48.57 -20.71
N ALA A 213 -20.91 47.48 -21.08
CA ALA A 213 -21.41 47.26 -22.44
C ALA A 213 -22.44 48.33 -22.85
N SER A 214 -23.35 48.69 -21.94
CA SER A 214 -24.34 49.75 -22.18
C SER A 214 -23.68 51.12 -22.34
N SER A 215 -22.66 51.42 -21.54
CA SER A 215 -21.88 52.66 -21.66
C SER A 215 -21.11 52.75 -22.98
N MET A 216 -20.50 51.64 -23.45
CA MET A 216 -19.84 51.60 -24.75
C MET A 216 -20.83 51.78 -25.89
N ALA A 217 -21.99 51.11 -25.84
CA ALA A 217 -23.03 51.24 -26.85
C ALA A 217 -23.56 52.68 -26.93
N PHE A 218 -23.78 53.32 -25.78
CA PHE A 218 -24.18 54.72 -25.72
C PHE A 218 -23.14 55.65 -26.34
N PHE A 219 -21.85 55.44 -26.02
CA PHE A 219 -20.76 56.23 -26.60
C PHE A 219 -20.63 56.04 -28.12
N LEU A 220 -20.87 54.83 -28.64
CA LEU A 220 -20.85 54.55 -30.08
C LEU A 220 -22.05 55.15 -30.82
N LEU A 221 -23.22 55.24 -30.17
CA LEU A 221 -24.44 55.75 -30.79
C LEU A 221 -24.58 57.28 -30.70
N PHE A 222 -24.02 57.90 -29.67
CA PHE A 222 -24.26 59.32 -29.35
C PHE A 222 -22.98 60.13 -29.11
N GLY A 223 -21.80 59.51 -29.19
CA GLY A 223 -20.50 60.15 -28.90
C GLY A 223 -19.76 60.72 -30.11
N SER A 224 -20.42 60.96 -31.25
CA SER A 224 -19.86 61.71 -32.39
C SER A 224 -20.39 63.14 -32.44
#